data_AF-A0A1A3PMT4-F1
#
_entry.id   AF-A0A1A3PMT4-F1
#
_cell.length_a   1.000
_cell.length_b   1.000
_cell.length_c   1.000
_cell.angle_alpha   90.00
_cell.angle_beta   90.00
_cell.angle_gamma   90.00
#
_symmetry.space_group_name_H-M   'P 1'
#
loop_
_entity.id
_entity.type
_entity.pdbx_description
1 polymer ?
#
loop_
_entity_poly.entity_id
_entity_poly.type
_entity_poly.pdbx_seq_one_letter_code
_entity_poly.pdbx_strand_id
1 'polypeptide(L)'
;MEQLKICSVEFDDRDPFLATFEVHLSRDMTDFERQMLPPLLTCGFSPSEARGSAVVAIRNATITMIEDHRDLLKQIVAEAETLASTMEHEQRAVAAQVAARVEGVQQRAAAIDWS
;
A
#
# COMPACT_ATOMS: atom_id res chain seq x y z
N MET A 1 -8.35 6.77 -10.08
CA MET A 1 -8.11 5.33 -9.85
C MET A 1 -9.40 4.72 -9.33
N GLU A 2 -9.65 3.44 -9.63
CA GLU A 2 -10.70 2.70 -8.94
C GLU A 2 -10.35 2.56 -7.45
N GLN A 3 -11.35 2.66 -6.57
CA GLN A 3 -11.14 2.60 -5.12
C GLN A 3 -10.69 1.20 -4.71
N LEU A 4 -9.68 1.12 -3.84
CA LEU A 4 -9.22 -0.12 -3.24
C LEU A 4 -10.25 -0.64 -2.23
N LYS A 5 -10.77 -1.84 -2.48
CA LYS A 5 -11.81 -2.47 -1.66
C LYS A 5 -11.48 -3.93 -1.43
N ILE A 6 -12.06 -4.50 -0.38
CA ILE A 6 -12.00 -5.94 -0.13
C ILE A 6 -13.09 -6.62 -0.95
N CYS A 7 -12.71 -7.59 -1.77
CA CYS A 7 -13.60 -8.43 -2.57
C CYS A 7 -13.99 -9.70 -1.83
N SER A 8 -13.01 -10.40 -1.28
CA SER A 8 -13.21 -11.62 -0.48
C SER A 8 -12.14 -11.69 0.60
N VAL A 9 -12.45 -12.47 1.64
CA VAL A 9 -11.45 -12.95 2.60
C VAL A 9 -11.54 -14.46 2.60
N GLU A 10 -10.44 -15.10 2.27
CA GLU A 10 -10.35 -16.54 2.09
C GLU A 10 -9.39 -17.12 3.13
N PHE A 11 -9.63 -18.36 3.51
CA PHE A 11 -8.76 -19.06 4.44
C PHE A 11 -7.64 -19.75 3.64
N ASP A 12 -6.37 -19.57 4.05
CA ASP A 12 -5.23 -20.26 3.40
C ASP A 12 -5.18 -21.72 3.87
N ASP A 13 -5.78 -22.62 3.10
CA ASP A 13 -5.84 -24.05 3.39
C ASP A 13 -4.47 -24.75 3.37
N ARG A 14 -3.45 -24.07 2.87
CA ARG A 14 -2.05 -24.53 2.86
C ARG A 14 -1.31 -24.15 4.14
N ASP A 15 -1.87 -23.27 4.98
CA ASP A 15 -1.26 -22.90 6.26
C ASP A 15 -1.39 -24.06 7.25
N PRO A 16 -0.28 -24.72 7.65
CA PRO A 16 -0.34 -25.85 8.58
C PRO A 16 -0.88 -25.47 9.96
N PHE A 17 -0.85 -24.17 10.29
CA PHE A 17 -1.36 -23.67 11.58
C PHE A 17 -2.83 -23.25 11.51
N LEU A 18 -3.45 -23.32 10.34
CA LEU A 18 -4.85 -22.96 10.11
C LEU A 18 -5.22 -21.58 10.70
N ALA A 19 -4.31 -20.61 10.56
CA ALA A 19 -4.45 -19.31 11.20
C ALA A 19 -4.13 -18.15 10.25
N THR A 20 -4.20 -18.40 8.94
CA THR A 20 -3.92 -17.40 7.91
C THR A 20 -5.15 -17.14 7.06
N PHE A 21 -5.48 -15.86 6.90
CA PHE A 21 -6.56 -15.39 6.05
C PHE A 21 -6.01 -14.47 4.95
N GLU A 22 -6.32 -14.78 3.70
CA GLU A 22 -5.97 -14.00 2.53
C GLU A 22 -7.09 -12.99 2.23
N VAL A 23 -6.76 -11.70 2.31
CA VAL A 23 -7.66 -10.59 1.97
C VAL A 23 -7.43 -10.22 0.52
N HIS A 24 -8.41 -10.51 -0.34
CA HIS A 24 -8.36 -10.21 -1.77
C HIS A 24 -8.95 -8.83 -2.03
N LEU A 25 -8.21 -8.03 -2.80
CA LEU A 25 -8.54 -6.64 -3.10
C LEU A 25 -9.14 -6.50 -4.49
N SER A 26 -9.91 -5.43 -4.71
CA SER A 26 -10.60 -5.14 -5.98
C SER A 26 -9.68 -4.88 -7.16
N ARG A 27 -8.43 -4.51 -6.89
CA ARG A 27 -7.40 -4.23 -7.90
C ARG A 27 -6.01 -4.48 -7.32
N ASP A 28 -5.02 -4.45 -8.20
CA ASP A 28 -3.62 -4.42 -7.79
C ASP A 28 -3.33 -3.19 -6.93
N MET A 29 -2.61 -3.44 -5.84
CA MET A 29 -2.02 -2.42 -4.98
C MET A 29 -0.85 -1.74 -5.70
N THR A 30 -0.83 -0.42 -5.60
CA THR A 30 0.35 0.41 -5.91
C THR A 30 1.49 0.10 -4.95
N ASP A 31 2.72 0.51 -5.30
CA ASP A 31 3.88 0.32 -4.43
C ASP A 31 3.73 1.01 -3.08
N PHE A 32 3.02 2.15 -3.03
CA PHE A 32 2.73 2.87 -1.79
C PHE A 32 1.72 2.12 -0.93
N GLU A 33 0.66 1.57 -1.54
CA GLU A 33 -0.34 0.77 -0.81
C GLU A 33 0.29 -0.49 -0.22
N ARG A 34 1.21 -1.14 -0.94
CA ARG A 34 1.98 -2.29 -0.43
C ARG A 34 2.86 -1.94 0.77
N GLN A 35 3.31 -0.70 0.88
CA GLN A 35 4.10 -0.22 2.00
C GLN A 35 3.22 0.13 3.21
N MET A 36 1.99 0.60 2.98
CA MET A 36 1.10 1.10 4.04
C MET A 36 0.16 0.04 4.61
N LEU A 37 -0.44 -0.77 3.73
CA LEU A 37 -1.54 -1.65 4.12
C LEU A 37 -1.11 -2.76 5.12
N PRO A 38 -0.02 -3.52 4.90
CA PRO A 38 0.36 -4.58 5.83
C PRO A 38 0.73 -4.09 7.26
N PRO A 39 1.49 -2.98 7.44
CA PRO A 39 1.71 -2.41 8.76
C PRO A 39 0.43 -1.96 9.47
N LEU A 40 -0.49 -1.30 8.77
CA LEU A 40 -1.76 -0.84 9.36
C LEU A 40 -2.63 -2.02 9.80
N LEU A 41 -2.71 -3.07 8.97
CA LEU A 41 -3.39 -4.31 9.33
C LEU A 41 -2.73 -5.01 10.50
N THR A 42 -1.39 -4.99 10.59
CA THR A 42 -0.66 -5.54 11.74
C THR A 42 -1.01 -4.82 13.04
N CYS A 43 -1.19 -3.49 12.99
CA CYS A 43 -1.61 -2.70 14.16
C CYS A 43 -3.05 -3.00 14.61
N GLY A 44 -3.96 -3.20 13.65
CA GLY A 44 -5.39 -3.43 13.95
C GLY A 44 -5.75 -4.90 14.19
N PHE A 45 -4.95 -5.83 13.68
CA PHE A 45 -5.23 -7.25 13.70
C PHE A 45 -4.04 -8.08 14.19
N SER A 46 -3.31 -8.66 13.26
CA SER A 46 -2.23 -9.62 13.50
C SER A 46 -1.22 -9.48 12.36
N PRO A 47 0.01 -10.02 12.51
CA PRO A 47 1.07 -9.82 11.54
C PRO A 47 0.60 -10.05 10.11
N SER A 48 0.71 -9.01 9.29
CA SER A 48 0.16 -8.99 7.94
C SER A 48 1.25 -8.72 6.91
N GLU A 49 1.15 -9.35 5.74
CA GLU A 49 2.13 -9.22 4.67
C GLU A 49 1.44 -9.19 3.29
N ALA A 50 1.94 -8.37 2.37
CA ALA A 50 1.47 -8.39 1.00
C ALA A 50 1.88 -9.71 0.32
N ARG A 51 0.93 -10.44 -0.25
CA ARG A 51 1.15 -11.68 -0.99
C ARG A 51 0.75 -11.52 -2.45
N GLY A 52 1.64 -10.94 -3.24
CA GLY A 52 1.38 -10.63 -4.65
C GLY A 52 0.78 -9.24 -4.82
N SER A 53 0.07 -9.03 -5.92
CA SER A 53 -0.34 -7.67 -6.34
C SER A 53 -1.64 -7.19 -5.72
N ALA A 54 -2.61 -8.07 -5.47
CA ALA A 54 -3.94 -7.72 -4.99
C ALA A 54 -4.35 -8.50 -3.73
N VAL A 55 -3.40 -9.09 -3.00
CA VAL A 55 -3.69 -9.91 -1.81
C VAL A 55 -2.80 -9.52 -0.64
N VAL A 56 -3.38 -9.48 0.54
CA VAL A 56 -2.66 -9.35 1.81
C VAL A 56 -3.04 -10.51 2.72
N ALA A 57 -2.04 -11.21 3.25
CA ALA A 57 -2.26 -12.26 4.22
C ALA A 57 -2.24 -11.68 5.63
N ILE A 58 -3.26 -12.00 6.43
CA ILE A 58 -3.30 -11.76 7.87
C ILE A 58 -2.99 -13.09 8.54
N ARG A 59 -1.87 -13.16 9.26
CA ARG A 59 -1.36 -14.39 9.90
C ARG A 59 -1.75 -14.42 11.36
N ASN A 60 -1.80 -15.62 11.94
CA ASN A 60 -2.17 -15.86 13.34
C ASN A 60 -3.54 -15.28 13.74
N ALA A 61 -4.48 -15.16 12.79
CA ALA A 61 -5.82 -14.67 13.02
C ALA A 61 -6.82 -15.84 13.15
N THR A 62 -7.93 -15.59 13.84
CA THR A 62 -9.06 -16.53 13.93
C THR A 62 -10.23 -16.02 13.08
N ILE A 63 -11.12 -16.92 12.65
CA ILE A 63 -12.31 -16.52 11.88
C ILE A 63 -13.18 -15.52 12.65
N THR A 64 -13.37 -15.73 13.96
CA THR A 64 -14.14 -14.82 14.82
C THR A 64 -13.54 -13.42 14.84
N MET A 65 -12.21 -13.29 14.85
CA MET A 65 -11.55 -11.99 14.79
C MET A 65 -11.82 -11.27 13.46
N ILE A 66 -11.83 -12.00 12.35
CA ILE A 66 -12.16 -11.45 11.03
C ILE A 66 -13.63 -11.01 10.96
N GLU A 67 -14.54 -11.82 11.52
CA GLU A 67 -15.98 -11.54 11.55
C GLU A 67 -16.31 -10.32 12.41
N ASP A 68 -15.83 -10.30 13.67
CA ASP A 68 -16.11 -9.25 14.65
C ASP A 68 -15.53 -7.89 14.24
N HIS A 69 -14.43 -7.90 13.49
CA HIS A 69 -13.72 -6.68 13.07
C HIS A 69 -13.84 -6.40 11.57
N ARG A 70 -14.82 -6.98 10.88
CA ARG A 70 -15.01 -6.80 9.43
C ARG A 70 -15.02 -5.34 8.97
N ASP A 71 -15.70 -4.45 9.70
CA ASP A 71 -15.79 -3.04 9.30
C ASP A 71 -14.51 -2.26 9.60
N LEU A 72 -13.80 -2.63 10.67
CA LEU A 72 -12.45 -2.12 10.92
C LEU A 72 -11.49 -2.52 9.79
N LEU A 73 -11.58 -3.76 9.30
CA LEU A 73 -10.76 -4.24 8.18
C LEU A 73 -10.95 -3.36 6.93
N LYS A 74 -12.21 -3.05 6.59
CA LYS A 74 -12.54 -2.15 5.46
C LYS A 74 -12.03 -0.73 5.70
N GLN A 75 -12.17 -0.23 6.92
CA GLN A 75 -11.68 1.11 7.29
C GLN A 75 -10.17 1.20 7.10
N ILE A 76 -9.41 0.20 7.56
CA ILE A 76 -7.96 0.16 7.39
C ILE A 76 -7.57 0.15 5.91
N VAL A 77 -8.27 -0.62 5.06
CA VAL A 77 -8.01 -0.62 3.60
C VAL A 77 -8.24 0.77 2.99
N ALA A 78 -9.33 1.45 3.36
CA ALA A 78 -9.62 2.80 2.87
C ALA A 78 -8.61 3.85 3.38
N GLU A 79 -8.18 3.71 4.64
CA GLU A 79 -7.15 4.57 5.24
C GLU A 79 -5.80 4.36 4.56
N ALA A 80 -5.40 3.11 4.30
CA ALA A 80 -4.18 2.78 3.59
C ALA A 80 -4.15 3.39 2.18
N GLU A 81 -5.26 3.33 1.43
CA GLU A 81 -5.38 3.97 0.12
C GLU A 81 -5.22 5.50 0.22
N THR A 82 -5.84 6.13 1.23
CA THR A 82 -5.75 7.58 1.45
C THR A 82 -4.33 8.02 1.79
N LEU A 83 -3.66 7.31 2.69
CA LEU A 83 -2.28 7.59 3.07
C LEU A 83 -1.32 7.35 1.91
N ALA A 84 -1.49 6.25 1.17
CA ALA A 84 -0.70 5.94 -0.01
C ALA A 84 -0.84 7.02 -1.09
N SER A 85 -2.07 7.48 -1.37
CA SER A 85 -2.30 8.57 -2.32
C SER A 85 -1.65 9.88 -1.88
N THR A 86 -1.63 10.15 -0.57
CA THR A 86 -0.97 11.36 -0.03
C THR A 86 0.54 11.29 -0.24
N MET A 87 1.16 10.16 0.15
CA MET A 87 2.59 9.93 -0.06
C MET A 87 2.99 9.96 -1.54
N GLU A 88 2.17 9.38 -2.41
CA GLU A 88 2.41 9.44 -3.86
C GLU A 88 2.38 10.87 -4.37
N HIS A 89 1.41 11.67 -3.93
CA HIS A 89 1.32 13.07 -4.32
C HIS A 89 2.53 13.87 -3.83
N GLU A 90 2.95 13.68 -2.58
CA GLU A 90 4.13 14.32 -2.00
C GLU A 90 5.40 13.93 -2.76
N GLN A 91 5.60 12.63 -3.05
CA GLN A 91 6.78 12.17 -3.78
C GLN A 91 6.82 12.77 -5.20
N ARG A 92 5.68 12.83 -5.90
CA ARG A 92 5.59 13.46 -7.22
C ARG A 92 5.89 14.95 -7.17
N ALA A 93 5.41 15.66 -6.14
CA ALA A 93 5.70 17.08 -5.95
C ALA A 93 7.21 17.33 -5.74
N VAL A 94 7.86 16.51 -4.92
CA VAL A 94 9.32 16.56 -4.71
C VAL A 94 10.06 16.25 -6.01
N ALA A 95 9.67 15.21 -6.74
CA ALA A 95 10.29 14.85 -8.01
C ALA A 95 10.18 15.98 -9.05
N ALA A 96 9.03 16.65 -9.14
CA ALA A 96 8.84 17.80 -10.02
C ALA A 96 9.74 18.98 -9.65
N GLN A 97 9.89 19.27 -8.35
CA GLN A 97 10.78 20.32 -7.87
C GLN A 97 12.25 20.02 -8.20
N VAL A 98 12.68 18.77 -8.02
CA VAL A 98 14.04 18.32 -8.37
C VAL A 98 14.27 18.44 -9.87
N ALA A 99 13.33 18.00 -10.71
CA ALA A 99 13.44 18.10 -12.16
C ALA A 99 13.59 19.56 -12.62
N ALA A 100 12.76 20.48 -12.12
CA ALA A 100 12.87 21.90 -12.42
C ALA A 100 14.22 22.50 -12.00
N ARG A 101 14.75 22.08 -10.84
CA ARG A 101 16.08 22.50 -10.38
C ARG A 101 17.19 21.99 -11.30
N VAL A 102 17.12 20.72 -11.73
CA VAL A 102 18.09 20.12 -12.64
C VAL A 102 18.09 20.85 -13.98
N GLU A 103 16.92 21.15 -14.54
CA GLU A 103 16.79 21.92 -15.78
C GLU A 103 17.44 23.30 -15.65
N GLY A 104 17.17 24.03 -14.57
CA GLY A 104 17.80 25.34 -14.31
C GLY A 104 19.32 25.26 -14.18
N VAL A 105 19.86 24.19 -13.59
CA VAL A 105 21.31 23.94 -13.53
C VAL A 105 21.87 23.64 -14.92
N GLN A 106 21.19 22.81 -15.72
CA GLN A 106 21.61 22.47 -17.08
C GLN A 106 21.65 23.71 -17.98
N GLN A 107 20.63 24.56 -17.93
CA GLN A 107 20.59 25.82 -18.69
C GLN A 107 21.74 26.75 -18.29
N ARG A 108 22.01 26.90 -16.98
CA ARG A 108 23.13 27.71 -16.49
C ARG A 108 24.48 27.14 -16.90
N ALA A 109 24.66 25.83 -16.84
CA ALA A 109 25.90 25.17 -17.25
C ALA A 109 26.17 25.34 -18.76
N ALA A 110 25.12 25.25 -19.58
CA ALA A 110 25.21 25.48 -21.04
C ALA A 110 25.55 26.93 -21.41
N ALA A 111 25.24 27.89 -20.54
CA ALA A 111 25.53 29.31 -20.75
C ALA A 111 26.95 29.72 -20.30
N ILE A 112 27.74 28.81 -19.71
CA ILE A 112 29.14 29.09 -19.35
C ILE A 112 29.97 29.08 -20.63
N ASP A 113 30.65 30.19 -20.91
CA ASP A 113 31.67 30.26 -21.96
C ASP A 113 32.96 29.60 -21.45
N TRP A 114 33.35 28.52 -22.11
CA TRP A 114 34.53 27.72 -21.79
C TRP A 114 35.72 28.00 -22.72
N SER A 115 35.59 28.99 -23.61
CA SER A 115 36.63 29.36 -24.58
C SER A 115 37.80 30.13 -23.97
#